data_AF-A0A8T7FH78-F1
#
_entry.id   AF-A0A8T7FH78-F1
#
_cell.length_a   1.000
_cell.length_b   1.000
_cell.length_c   1.000
_cell.angle_alpha   90.00
_cell.angle_beta   90.00
_cell.angle_gamma   90.00
#
_symmetry.space_group_name_H-M   'P 1'
#
loop_
_entity.id
_entity.type
_entity.pdbx_description
1 polymer ?
#
loop_
_entity_poly.entity_id
_entity_poly.type
_entity_poly.pdbx_seq_one_letter_code
_entity_poly.pdbx_strand_id
1 'polypeptide(L)' 'EVFHKSLKQNTALGKAPVRRVVTQNNHVFAALFAFFKLECLKIKRKLKHFALRSHLYLKAIRVAYEELQVLKAA' A
#
# COMPACT_ATOMS: atom_id res chain seq x y z
N GLU A 1 15.89 6.03 8.04
CA GLU A 1 15.17 7.03 7.21
C GLU A 1 13.76 6.54 6.81
N VAL A 2 12.72 7.39 6.85
CA VAL A 2 11.29 7.02 6.67
C VAL A 2 10.80 7.09 5.22
N PHE A 3 11.38 7.99 4.43
CA PHE A 3 11.04 8.21 3.03
C PHE A 3 11.30 6.95 2.18
N HIS A 4 12.56 6.50 2.12
CA HIS A 4 12.94 5.30 1.37
C HIS A 4 12.21 4.03 1.83
N LYS A 5 11.97 3.89 3.14
CA LYS A 5 11.21 2.76 3.69
C LYS A 5 9.77 2.77 3.17
N SER A 6 9.13 3.94 3.19
CA SER A 6 7.76 4.09 2.71
C SER A 6 7.63 3.82 1.23
N LEU A 7 8.58 4.31 0.44
CA LEU A 7 8.58 4.15 -1.01
C LEU A 7 8.82 2.68 -1.42
N LYS A 8 9.78 1.99 -0.80
CA LYS A 8 10.01 0.57 -1.08
C LYS A 8 8.84 -0.32 -0.62
N GLN A 9 8.30 -0.08 0.58
CA GLN A 9 7.33 -1.00 1.22
C GLN A 9 5.86 -0.69 0.92
N ASN A 10 5.50 0.56 0.65
CA ASN A 10 4.10 0.95 0.38
C ASN A 10 3.81 1.22 -1.10
N THR A 11 4.81 1.58 -1.91
CA THR A 11 4.62 1.83 -3.36
C THR A 11 5.36 0.83 -4.23
N ALA A 12 5.98 -0.19 -3.63
CA ALA A 12 6.60 -1.33 -4.30
C ALA A 12 7.69 -0.94 -5.33
N LEU A 13 8.41 0.16 -5.12
CA LEU A 13 9.47 0.63 -6.04
C LEU A 13 10.45 -0.50 -6.42
N GLY A 14 10.87 -1.30 -5.44
CA GLY A 14 11.85 -2.37 -5.65
C GLY A 14 11.31 -3.66 -6.27
N LYS A 15 10.01 -3.74 -6.62
CA LYS A 15 9.36 -4.97 -7.11
C LYS A 15 8.97 -4.91 -8.59
N ALA A 16 9.57 -4.02 -9.39
CA ALA A 16 9.28 -3.91 -10.81
C ALA A 16 9.52 -5.27 -11.52
N PRO A 17 8.50 -5.93 -12.08
CA PRO A 17 8.60 -7.33 -12.51
C PRO A 17 9.20 -7.51 -13.93
N VAL A 18 10.01 -6.57 -14.43
CA VAL A 18 10.29 -6.49 -15.87
C VAL A 18 11.71 -6.04 -16.22
N ARG A 19 12.26 -6.64 -17.29
CA ARG A 19 13.62 -6.40 -17.81
C ARG A 19 13.74 -5.17 -18.74
N ARG A 20 12.62 -4.63 -19.25
CA ARG A 20 12.64 -3.50 -20.21
C ARG A 20 12.74 -2.16 -19.49
N VAL A 21 13.70 -1.33 -19.89
CA VAL A 21 13.99 0.00 -19.30
C VAL A 21 12.75 0.90 -19.31
N VAL A 22 11.99 0.93 -20.41
CA VAL A 22 10.76 1.76 -20.52
C VAL A 22 9.75 1.40 -19.43
N THR A 23 9.52 0.11 -19.19
CA THR A 23 8.57 -0.34 -18.17
C THR A 23 9.09 -0.08 -16.76
N GLN A 24 10.41 -0.20 -16.54
CA GLN A 24 11.03 0.16 -15.27
C GLN A 24 10.87 1.66 -14.97
N ASN A 25 11.11 2.53 -15.96
CA ASN A 25 10.93 3.97 -15.82
C ASN A 25 9.48 4.34 -15.50
N ASN A 26 8.52 3.72 -16.21
CA ASN A 26 7.10 3.92 -15.93
C ASN A 26 6.71 3.44 -14.52
N HIS A 27 7.27 2.31 -14.06
CA HIS A 27 7.07 1.81 -12.69
C HIS A 27 7.63 2.77 -11.64
N VAL A 28 8.83 3.32 -11.85
CA VAL A 28 9.44 4.32 -10.96
C VAL A 28 8.56 5.56 -10.88
N PHE A 29 8.09 6.07 -12.02
CA PHE A 29 7.17 7.22 -12.06
C PHE A 29 5.87 6.92 -11.31
N ALA A 30 5.24 5.78 -11.57
CA ALA A 30 4.01 5.38 -10.88
C ALA A 30 4.22 5.23 -9.36
N ALA A 31 5.34 4.66 -8.93
CA ALA A 31 5.68 4.50 -7.52
C ALA A 31 5.90 5.85 -6.81
N LEU A 32 6.47 6.84 -7.49
CA LEU A 32 6.61 8.22 -6.99
C LEU A 32 5.26 8.92 -6.89
N PHE A 33 4.42 8.79 -7.92
CA PHE A 33 3.07 9.36 -7.91
C PHE A 33 2.19 8.75 -6.80
N ALA A 34 2.26 7.43 -6.61
CA ALA A 34 1.58 6.75 -5.51
C ALA A 34 2.08 7.24 -4.14
N PHE A 35 3.39 7.50 -4.01
CA PHE A 35 3.97 8.04 -2.78
C PHE A 35 3.42 9.45 -2.48
N PHE A 36 3.34 10.31 -3.50
CA PHE A 36 2.74 11.64 -3.35
C PHE A 36 1.28 11.56 -2.87
N LYS A 37 0.48 10.68 -3.45
CA LYS A 37 -0.90 10.45 -2.98
C LYS A 37 -0.95 9.97 -1.52
N LEU A 38 -0.04 9.09 -1.13
CA LEU A 38 0.06 8.58 0.24
C LEU A 38 0.43 9.71 1.24
N GLU A 39 1.30 10.62 0.82
CA GLU A 39 1.66 11.83 1.58
C GLU A 39 0.45 12.78 1.73
N CYS A 40 -0.32 13.01 0.66
CA CYS A 40 -1.57 13.77 0.76
C CYS A 40 -2.56 13.11 1.74
N LEU A 41 -2.66 11.78 1.73
CA LEU A 41 -3.55 11.04 2.62
C LEU A 41 -3.07 11.09 4.07
N LYS A 42 -1.75 11.03 4.31
CA LYS A 42 -1.12 11.22 5.62
C LYS A 42 -1.52 12.56 6.22
N ILE A 43 -1.43 13.63 5.44
CA ILE A 43 -1.81 14.99 5.87
C ILE A 43 -3.30 15.06 6.18
N LYS A 44 -4.17 14.60 5.27
CA LYS A 44 -5.63 14.65 5.44
C LYS A 44 -6.12 13.86 6.66
N ARG A 45 -5.53 12.70 6.94
CA ARG A 45 -5.94 11.81 8.03
C ARG A 45 -5.16 12.01 9.32
N LYS A 46 -4.09 12.81 9.31
CA LYS A 46 -3.13 12.96 10.43
C LYS A 46 -2.57 11.61 10.91
N LEU A 47 -2.42 10.64 10.01
CA LEU A 47 -1.94 9.28 10.30
C LEU A 47 -0.68 8.96 9.50
N LYS A 48 0.32 8.32 10.14
CA LYS A 48 1.55 7.84 9.47
C LYS A 48 1.22 6.80 8.38
N HIS A 49 2.09 6.65 7.36
CA HIS A 49 1.91 5.70 6.25
C HIS A 49 1.59 4.26 6.68
N PHE A 50 2.33 3.75 7.66
CA PHE A 50 2.11 2.41 8.20
C PHE A 50 0.79 2.29 8.96
N ALA A 51 0.36 3.35 9.64
CA ALA A 51 -0.93 3.37 10.34
C ALA A 51 -2.10 3.36 9.35
N LEU A 52 -1.99 4.10 8.24
CA LEU A 52 -2.98 4.05 7.14
C LEU A 52 -3.12 2.63 6.59
N ARG A 53 -1.97 1.98 6.32
CA ARG A 53 -1.93 0.60 5.85
C ARG A 53 -2.57 -0.34 6.87
N SER A 54 -2.10 -0.35 8.12
CA SER A 54 -2.63 -1.24 9.17
C SER A 54 -4.12 -1.04 9.42
N HIS A 55 -4.63 0.20 9.38
CA HIS A 55 -6.05 0.49 9.53
C HIS A 55 -6.89 -0.16 8.42
N LEU A 56 -6.44 -0.09 7.16
CA LEU A 56 -7.10 -0.77 6.05
C LEU A 56 -7.05 -2.30 6.19
N TYR A 57 -5.89 -2.85 6.55
CA TYR A 57 -5.73 -4.29 6.76
C TYR A 57 -6.63 -4.83 7.87
N LEU A 58 -6.71 -4.14 9.02
CA LEU A 58 -7.57 -4.57 10.13
C LEU A 58 -9.05 -4.61 9.73
N LYS A 59 -9.50 -3.60 8.96
CA LYS A 59 -10.87 -3.61 8.42
C LYS A 59 -11.11 -4.78 7.46
N ALA A 60 -10.18 -5.04 6.55
CA ALA A 60 -10.29 -6.15 5.62
C ALA A 60 -10.28 -7.52 6.34
N ILE A 61 -9.41 -7.70 7.34
CA ILE A 61 -9.33 -8.93 8.14
C ILE A 61 -10.62 -9.15 8.92
N ARG A 62 -11.21 -8.09 9.51
CA ARG A 62 -12.49 -8.22 10.22
C ARG A 62 -13.60 -8.72 9.29
N VAL A 63 -13.75 -8.11 8.12
CA VAL A 63 -14.76 -8.51 7.13
C VAL A 63 -14.51 -9.95 6.67
N ALA A 64 -13.28 -10.30 6.31
CA ALA A 64 -12.94 -11.66 5.90
C ALA A 64 -13.19 -12.69 7.01
N TYR A 65 -12.98 -12.31 8.27
CA TYR A 65 -13.28 -13.17 9.42
C TYR A 65 -14.78 -13.37 9.61
N GLU A 66 -15.58 -12.31 9.48
CA GLU A 66 -17.05 -12.38 9.53
C GLU A 66 -17.59 -13.32 8.42
N GLU A 67 -17.10 -13.17 7.19
CA GLU A 67 -17.43 -14.08 6.07
C GLU A 67 -17.05 -15.53 6.39
N LEU A 68 -15.88 -15.76 6.98
CA LEU A 68 -15.44 -17.10 7.38
C LEU A 68 -16.37 -17.71 8.45
N GLN A 69 -16.88 -16.92 9.39
CA GLN A 69 -17.84 -17.42 10.39
C GLN A 69 -19.16 -17.84 9.75
N VAL A 70 -19.66 -17.05 8.79
CA VAL A 70 -20.88 -17.39 8.04
C VAL A 70 -20.71 -18.71 7.29
N LEU A 71 -19.57 -18.90 6.61
CA LEU A 71 -19.27 -20.14 5.89
C LEU A 71 -19.13 -21.37 6.80
N LYS A 72 -18.71 -21.19 8.06
CA LYS A 72 -18.60 -22.28 9.04
C LYS A 72 -19.94 -22.66 9.68
N ALA A 73 -20.88 -21.72 9.70
CA ALA A 73 -22.21 -21.91 10.26
C ALA A 73 -23.23 -22.47 9.25
N ALA A 74 -22.87 -22.48 7.96
CA ALA A 74 -23.60 -23.14 6.87
C ALA A 74 -23.24 -24.63 6.80
#